data_AF-A0AAW1MBS5-F1
#
_entry.id   AF-A0AAW1MBS5-F1
#
_cell.length_a   1.000
_cell.length_b   1.000
_cell.length_c   1.000
_cell.angle_alpha   90.00
_cell.angle_beta   90.00
_cell.angle_gamma   90.00
#
_symmetry.space_group_name_H-M   'P 1'
#
loop_
_entity.id
_entity.type
_entity.pdbx_description
1 polymer ?
#
loop_
_entity_poly.entity_id
_entity_poly.type
_entity_poly.pdbx_seq_one_letter_code
_entity_poly.pdbx_strand_id
1 'polypeptide(L)'
;MPRDDCVTFKIFFNDTNGTTEVKKFVIDGDTSIITNFLFIREKLLTVFPKLRDVNFKITWRDAEGDDIVLENDEDLILAFTEMDGALKRCRR
;
A
#
# COMPACT_ATOMS: atom_id res chain seq x y z
N MET A 1 -9.76 -7.22 21.53
CA MET A 1 -10.74 -6.43 20.76
C MET A 1 -10.09 -6.19 19.40
N PRO A 2 -10.45 -6.92 18.34
CA PRO A 2 -9.93 -6.58 17.02
C PRO A 2 -10.55 -5.23 16.64
N ARG A 3 -9.70 -4.25 16.38
CA ARG A 3 -10.14 -3.00 15.79
C ARG A 3 -10.34 -3.33 14.31
N ASP A 4 -11.58 -3.25 13.82
CA ASP A 4 -11.85 -3.23 12.38
C ASP A 4 -11.30 -1.91 11.82
N ASP A 5 -9.99 -1.86 11.63
CA ASP A 5 -9.28 -0.74 11.02
C ASP A 5 -9.28 -0.97 9.50
N CYS A 6 -10.20 -0.31 8.82
CA CYS A 6 -10.29 -0.34 7.37
C CYS A 6 -9.28 0.66 6.77
N VAL A 7 -8.22 0.16 6.12
CA VAL A 7 -7.18 1.01 5.52
C VAL A 7 -7.40 1.13 4.01
N THR A 8 -7.45 2.37 3.53
CA THR A 8 -7.59 2.67 2.10
C THR A 8 -6.22 2.94 1.49
N PHE A 9 -5.80 2.09 0.57
CA PHE A 9 -4.58 2.27 -0.18
C PHE A 9 -4.87 3.00 -1.48
N LYS A 10 -4.03 3.98 -1.80
CA LYS A 10 -4.02 4.65 -3.10
C LYS A 10 -2.72 4.33 -3.81
N ILE A 11 -2.81 3.58 -4.89
CA ILE A 11 -1.67 3.04 -5.62
C ILE A 11 -1.58 3.80 -6.93
N PHE A 12 -0.38 4.26 -7.24
CA PHE A 12 -0.05 4.92 -8.50
C PHE A 12 0.84 3.97 -9.28
N PHE A 13 0.30 3.41 -10.36
CA PHE A 13 1.07 2.62 -11.30
C PHE A 13 1.47 3.52 -12.46
N ASN A 14 2.77 3.78 -12.62
CA ASN A 14 3.28 4.51 -13.76
C ASN A 14 3.79 3.49 -14.79
N ASP A 15 3.08 3.38 -15.91
CA ASP A 15 3.49 2.54 -17.02
C ASP A 15 4.58 3.25 -17.84
N THR A 16 5.51 2.47 -18.41
CA THR A 16 6.61 3.00 -19.25
C THR A 16 6.10 3.75 -20.48
N ASN A 17 4.85 3.52 -20.88
CA ASN A 17 4.17 4.23 -21.96
C ASN A 17 3.63 5.62 -21.54
N GLY A 18 3.96 6.11 -20.35
CA GLY A 18 3.56 7.42 -19.84
C GLY A 18 2.14 7.47 -19.28
N THR A 19 1.50 6.31 -19.10
CA THR A 19 0.15 6.22 -18.52
C THR A 19 0.22 5.95 -17.02
N THR A 20 -0.24 6.90 -16.22
CA THR A 20 -0.36 6.74 -14.75
C THR A 20 -1.74 6.18 -14.41
N GLU A 21 -1.82 4.90 -14.11
CA GLU A 21 -3.03 4.24 -13.61
C GLU A 21 -3.10 4.38 -12.09
N VAL A 22 -4.11 5.10 -11.59
CA VAL A 22 -4.35 5.20 -10.13
C VAL A 22 -5.45 4.24 -9.75
N LYS A 23 -5.17 3.33 -8.83
CA LYS A 23 -6.18 2.42 -8.28
C LYS A 23 -6.20 2.47 -6.78
N LYS A 24 -7.41 2.49 -6.24
CA LYS A 24 -7.63 2.51 -4.80
C LYS A 24 -8.23 1.18 -4.40
N PHE A 25 -7.68 0.55 -3.38
CA PHE A 25 -8.32 -0.61 -2.77
C PHE A 25 -8.41 -0.42 -1.27
N VAL A 26 -9.47 -0.97 -0.73
CA VAL A 26 -9.74 -0.96 0.70
C VAL A 26 -9.41 -2.35 1.22
N ILE A 27 -8.55 -2.42 2.23
CA ILE A 27 -8.33 -3.64 2.99
C ILE A 27 -9.08 -3.46 4.31
N ASP A 28 -10.11 -4.28 4.46
CA ASP A 28 -10.82 -4.48 5.72
C ASP A 28 -10.09 -5.63 6.44
N GLY A 29 -9.40 -5.33 7.55
CA GLY A 29 -8.60 -6.32 8.24
C GLY A 29 -7.70 -5.73 9.31
N ASP A 30 -7.14 -6.62 10.14
CA ASP A 30 -6.21 -6.25 11.20
C ASP A 30 -4.93 -5.62 10.65
N THR A 31 -4.29 -4.73 11.42
CA THR A 31 -2.98 -4.15 11.09
C THR A 31 -1.96 -5.22 10.66
N SER A 32 -2.05 -6.41 11.23
CA SER A 32 -1.21 -7.56 10.88
C SER A 32 -1.31 -8.01 9.41
N ILE A 33 -2.46 -7.80 8.76
CA ILE A 33 -2.69 -8.16 7.35
C ILE A 33 -2.13 -7.09 6.41
N ILE A 34 -2.31 -5.82 6.77
CA ILE A 34 -1.78 -4.70 5.99
C ILE A 34 -0.26 -4.59 6.12
N THR A 35 0.33 -5.00 7.25
CA THR A 35 1.80 -5.06 7.42
C THR A 35 2.44 -6.26 6.72
N ASN A 36 1.65 -7.09 6.02
CA ASN A 36 2.17 -8.23 5.29
C ASN A 36 2.48 -7.86 3.84
N PHE A 37 3.77 -7.77 3.51
CA PHE A 37 4.25 -7.40 2.18
C PHE A 37 3.75 -8.37 1.12
N LEU A 38 3.81 -9.67 1.41
CA LEU A 38 3.40 -10.71 0.47
C LEU A 38 1.91 -10.57 0.13
N PHE A 39 1.06 -10.36 1.14
CA PHE A 39 -0.38 -10.18 0.95
C PHE A 39 -0.70 -8.95 0.09
N ILE A 40 -0.09 -7.81 0.38
CA ILE A 40 -0.27 -6.58 -0.42
C ILE A 40 0.21 -6.82 -1.85
N ARG A 41 1.35 -7.50 -2.02
CA ARG A 41 1.89 -7.83 -3.34
C ARG A 41 0.94 -8.72 -4.13
N GLU A 42 0.39 -9.77 -3.53
CA GLU A 42 -0.60 -10.64 -4.18
C GLU A 42 -1.90 -9.91 -4.53
N LYS A 43 -2.36 -9.02 -3.63
CA LYS A 43 -3.51 -8.16 -3.90
C LYS A 43 -3.24 -7.23 -5.07
N LEU A 44 -2.07 -6.59 -5.12
CA LEU A 44 -1.61 -5.77 -6.24
C LEU A 44 -1.57 -6.56 -7.54
N LEU A 45 -1.05 -7.78 -7.54
CA LEU A 45 -1.04 -8.66 -8.72
C LEU A 45 -2.44 -9.10 -9.18
N THR A 46 -3.41 -9.11 -8.28
CA THR A 46 -4.83 -9.34 -8.61
C THR A 46 -5.47 -8.08 -9.20
N VAL A 47 -5.13 -6.92 -8.66
CA VAL A 47 -5.64 -5.60 -9.03
C VAL A 47 -5.02 -5.09 -10.34
N PHE A 48 -3.76 -5.47 -10.59
CA PHE A 48 -2.96 -5.17 -11.77
C PHE A 48 -2.31 -6.48 -12.28
N PRO A 49 -3.06 -7.30 -13.03
CA PRO A 49 -2.52 -8.55 -13.58
C PRO A 49 -1.34 -8.31 -14.54
N LYS A 50 -1.23 -7.12 -15.13
CA LYS A 50 -0.08 -6.68 -15.94
C LYS A 50 1.24 -6.73 -15.16
N LEU A 51 1.19 -6.57 -13.83
CA LEU A 51 2.36 -6.60 -12.95
C LEU A 51 2.90 -8.00 -12.67
N ARG A 52 2.18 -9.06 -13.05
CA ARG A 52 2.59 -10.45 -12.76
C ARG A 52 3.86 -10.88 -13.49
N ASP A 53 4.10 -10.31 -14.65
CA ASP A 53 5.22 -10.66 -15.53
C ASP A 53 6.33 -9.58 -15.53
N VAL A 54 6.16 -8.53 -14.73
CA VAL A 54 7.13 -7.42 -14.64
C VAL A 54 7.60 -7.23 -13.22
N ASN A 55 8.88 -6.93 -13.07
CA ASN A 55 9.46 -6.62 -11.77
C ASN A 55 9.03 -5.19 -11.38
N PHE A 56 8.03 -5.08 -10.50
CA PHE A 56 7.64 -3.79 -9.94
C PHE A 56 8.22 -3.60 -8.54
N LYS A 57 8.45 -2.35 -8.18
CA LYS A 57 8.81 -1.94 -6.84
C LYS A 57 7.67 -1.12 -6.26
N ILE A 58 7.38 -1.34 -4.99
CA ILE A 58 6.40 -0.55 -4.26
C ILE A 58 7.20 0.58 -3.62
N THR A 59 6.78 1.82 -3.86
CA THR A 59 7.34 2.98 -3.18
C THR A 59 6.25 3.71 -2.42
N TRP A 60 6.61 4.23 -1.26
CA TRP A 60 5.76 5.06 -0.44
C TRP A 60 6.41 6.43 -0.29
N ARG A 61 5.59 7.48 -0.33
CA ARG A 61 6.06 8.84 -0.14
C ARG A 61 5.86 9.26 1.30
N ASP A 62 6.95 9.53 2.00
CA ASP A 62 6.93 10.00 3.38
C ASP A 62 6.44 11.47 3.50
N ALA A 63 6.17 11.91 4.73
CA ALA A 63 5.93 13.30 5.11
C ALA A 63 7.00 14.28 4.63
N GLU A 64 8.27 13.86 4.52
CA GLU A 64 9.36 14.66 3.96
C GLU A 64 9.29 14.79 2.41
N GLY A 65 8.47 13.97 1.76
CA GLY A 65 8.28 13.96 0.31
C GLY A 65 9.20 12.98 -0.44
N ASP A 66 9.99 12.20 0.29
CA ASP A 66 10.88 11.17 -0.25
C ASP A 66 10.14 9.88 -0.61
N ASP A 67 10.46 9.31 -1.77
CA ASP A 67 9.92 8.04 -2.24
C ASP A 67 10.76 6.88 -1.69
N ILE A 68 10.32 6.31 -0.57
CA ILE A 68 10.93 5.17 0.11
C ILE A 68 10.49 3.87 -0.55
N VAL A 69 11.43 2.99 -0.89
CA VAL A 69 11.15 1.67 -1.46
C VAL A 69 10.75 0.71 -0.35
N LEU A 70 9.57 0.11 -0.49
CA LEU A 70 9.07 -0.94 0.40
C LEU A 70 9.45 -2.30 -0.19
N GLU A 71 10.25 -3.08 0.54
CA GLU A 71 10.67 -4.42 0.13
C GLU A 71 10.36 -5.51 1.16
N ASN A 72 10.17 -5.14 2.44
CA ASN A 72 9.85 -6.07 3.51
C ASN A 72 8.66 -5.61 4.37
N ASP A 73 8.19 -6.50 5.24
CA ASP A 73 7.13 -6.24 6.21
C ASP A 73 7.51 -5.09 7.17
N GLU A 74 8.79 -4.98 7.56
CA GLU A 74 9.30 -3.90 8.42
C GLU A 74 9.15 -2.52 7.79
N ASP A 75 9.46 -2.37 6.50
CA ASP A 75 9.30 -1.11 5.77
C ASP A 75 7.82 -0.71 5.70
N LEU A 76 6.94 -1.69 5.49
CA LEU A 76 5.51 -1.48 5.52
C LEU A 76 5.05 -1.01 6.89
N ILE A 77 5.46 -1.69 7.97
CA ILE A 77 5.12 -1.30 9.34
C ILE A 77 5.56 0.13 9.62
N LEU A 78 6.77 0.50 9.20
CA LEU A 78 7.28 1.86 9.36
C LEU A 78 6.42 2.87 8.58
N ALA A 79 6.20 2.63 7.29
CA ALA A 79 5.35 3.47 6.45
C ALA A 79 3.93 3.59 7.01
N PHE A 80 3.35 2.51 7.55
CA PHE A 80 2.06 2.57 8.22
C PHE A 80 2.10 3.36 9.51
N THR A 81 3.15 3.22 10.31
CA THR A 81 3.30 3.94 11.58
C THR A 81 3.42 5.44 11.33
N GLU A 82 4.16 5.83 10.28
CA GLU A 82 4.28 7.23 9.84
C GLU A 82 2.97 7.73 9.20
N MET A 83 2.31 6.90 8.40
CA MET A 83 0.97 7.18 7.86
C MET A 83 -0.12 7.20 8.93
N ASP A 84 0.03 6.53 10.08
CA ASP A 84 -0.96 6.50 11.17
C ASP A 84 -1.10 7.85 11.87
N GLY A 85 -0.08 8.70 11.80
CA GLY A 85 -0.21 10.13 12.10
C GLY A 85 -1.27 10.84 11.23
N ALA A 86 -1.57 10.28 10.05
CA ALA A 86 -2.54 10.76 9.07
C ALA A 86 -3.68 9.76 8.77
N LEU A 87 -3.75 8.60 9.46
CA LEU A 87 -4.89 7.69 9.41
C LEU A 87 -6.05 8.42 10.11
N LYS A 88 -6.75 9.23 9.33
CA LYS A 88 -8.07 9.74 9.68
C LYS A 88 -8.96 8.53 9.87
N ARG A 89 -9.02 8.04 11.12
CA ARG A 89 -10.08 7.19 11.64
C ARG A 89 -11.37 7.62 10.96
N CYS A 90 -11.94 6.75 10.13
CA CYS A 90 -13.31 6.94 9.63
C CYS A 90 -14.22 6.83 10.86
N ARG A 91 -14.39 7.97 11.53
CA ARG A 91 -15.30 8.16 12.64
C ARG A 91 -16.70 8.01 12.06
N ARG A 92 -17.38 6.92 12.41
CA ARG A 92 -18.83 6.81 12.27
C ARG A 92 -19.52 7.92 13.07
#